data_AF-F4WDI8-F1
#
_entry.id   AF-F4WDI8-F1
#
_cell.length_a   1.000
_cell.length_b   1.000
_cell.length_c   1.000
_cell.angle_alpha   90.00
_cell.angle_beta   90.00
_cell.angle_gamma   90.00
#
_symmetry.space_group_name_H-M   'P 1'
#
loop_
_entity.id
_entity.type
_entity.pdbx_description
1 polymer ?
#
loop_
_entity_poly.entity_id
_entity_poly.type
_entity_poly.pdbx_seq_one_letter_code
_entity_poly.pdbx_strand_id
1 'polypeptide(L)' 'MSPSSLKITKRAIDEGKEKSLTDCLNIKFRLVCTALIRDDDFYKGVRVFLIDKDRKPLWKHLCLM' A
#
# COMPACT_ATOMS: atom_id res chain seq x y z
N MET A 1 1.73 1.16 -10.78
CA MET A 1 1.17 0.96 -9.44
C MET A 1 1.79 -0.30 -8.83
N SER A 2 2.09 -0.33 -7.53
CA SER A 2 2.62 -1.54 -6.87
C SER A 2 1.52 -2.62 -6.79
N PRO A 3 1.78 -3.86 -7.23
CA PRO A 3 0.84 -4.97 -7.12
C PRO A 3 0.41 -5.27 -5.68
N SER A 4 1.34 -5.20 -4.72
CA SER A 4 1.08 -5.40 -3.30
C SER A 4 0.10 -4.35 -2.75
N SER A 5 0.32 -3.07 -3.09
CA SER A 5 -0.58 -1.99 -2.68
C SER A 5 -2.00 -2.18 -3.24
N LEU A 6 -2.12 -2.68 -4.47
CA LEU A 6 -3.43 -2.95 -5.08
C LEU A 6 -4.17 -4.08 -4.37
N LYS A 7 -3.49 -5.20 -4.06
CA LYS A 7 -4.05 -6.34 -3.32
C LYS A 7 -4.56 -5.92 -1.94
N ILE A 8 -3.74 -5.20 -1.20
CA ILE A 8 -4.05 -4.74 0.16
C ILE A 8 -5.21 -3.75 0.14
N THR A 9 -5.20 -2.79 -0.79
CA THR A 9 -6.26 -1.78 -0.90
C THR A 9 -7.60 -2.41 -1.24
N LYS A 10 -7.63 -3.35 -2.20
CA LYS A 10 -8.85 -4.10 -2.53
C LYS A 10 -9.40 -4.81 -1.30
N ARG A 11 -8.55 -5.54 -0.58
CA ARG A 11 -8.94 -6.24 0.65
C ARG A 11 -9.48 -5.29 1.72
N ALA A 12 -8.84 -4.15 1.92
CA ALA A 12 -9.29 -3.15 2.89
C ALA A 12 -10.66 -2.56 2.54
N ILE A 13 -10.95 -2.38 1.25
CA ILE A 13 -12.26 -1.94 0.75
C ILE A 13 -13.31 -3.02 1.00
N ASP A 14 -13.00 -4.27 0.65
CA ASP A 14 -13.94 -5.39 0.83
C ASP A 14 -14.26 -5.65 2.31
N GLU A 15 -13.26 -5.61 3.20
CA GLU A 15 -13.45 -5.75 4.65
C GLU A 15 -14.16 -4.54 5.29
N GLY A 16 -14.08 -3.36 4.67
CA GLY A 16 -14.66 -2.12 5.18
C GLY A 16 -16.15 -1.93 4.90
N LYS A 17 -16.75 -2.73 3.99
CA LYS A 17 -18.14 -2.54 3.52
C LYS A 17 -19.19 -2.56 4.63
N GLU A 18 -18.99 -3.37 5.67
CA GLU A 18 -19.96 -3.54 6.76
C GLU A 18 -19.44 -2.97 8.10
N LYS A 19 -18.38 -2.15 8.07
CA LYS A 19 -17.72 -1.63 9.27
C LYS A 19 -18.04 -0.17 9.52
N SER A 20 -17.94 0.24 10.78
CA SER A 20 -18.02 1.67 11.13
C SER A 20 -16.84 2.44 10.57
N LEU A 21 -16.97 3.78 10.46
CA LEU A 21 -15.87 4.64 10.05
C LEU A 21 -14.65 4.48 10.97
N THR A 22 -14.88 4.37 12.29
CA THR A 22 -13.82 4.18 13.29
C THR A 22 -13.04 2.90 13.05
N ASP A 23 -13.74 1.79 12.77
CA ASP A 23 -13.10 0.51 12.46
C ASP A 23 -12.31 0.57 11.15
N CYS A 24 -12.85 1.25 10.14
CA CYS A 24 -12.15 1.46 8.88
C CYS A 24 -10.86 2.26 9.06
N LEU A 25 -10.86 3.29 9.91
CA LEU A 25 -9.67 4.07 10.24
C LEU A 25 -8.64 3.24 11.00
N ASN A 26 -9.07 2.41 11.96
CA ASN A 26 -8.18 1.50 12.67
C ASN A 26 -7.50 0.48 11.74
N ILE A 27 -8.26 -0.08 10.79
CA ILE A 27 -7.72 -0.99 9.76
C ILE A 27 -6.68 -0.26 8.90
N LYS A 28 -7.02 0.94 8.40
CA LYS A 28 -6.11 1.75 7.57
C LYS A 28 -4.83 2.12 8.33
N PHE A 29 -4.95 2.51 9.59
CA PHE A 29 -3.80 2.86 10.41
C PHE A 29 -2.82 1.68 10.54
N ARG A 30 -3.34 0.49 10.88
CA ARG A 30 -2.52 -0.73 10.97
C ARG A 30 -1.86 -1.08 9.64
N LEU A 31 -2.57 -0.92 8.53
CA LEU A 31 -2.02 -1.15 7.18
C LEU A 31 -0.86 -0.19 6.87
N VAL A 32 -1.02 1.10 7.15
CA VAL A 32 0.04 2.09 6.93
C VAL A 32 1.26 1.78 7.80
N CYS A 33 1.08 1.51 9.10
CA CYS A 33 2.19 1.10 9.97
C CYS A 33 2.93 -0.13 9.43
N THR A 34 2.19 -1.13 8.96
CA THR A 34 2.77 -2.35 8.39
C THR A 34 3.55 -2.06 7.11
N ALA A 35 2.99 -1.25 6.21
CA ALA A 35 3.63 -0.88 4.95
C ALA A 35 4.93 -0.07 5.21
N LEU A 36 4.92 0.85 6.16
CA LEU A 36 6.10 1.66 6.50
C LEU A 36 7.24 0.86 7.15
N ILE A 37 6.92 -0.21 7.88
CA ILE A 37 7.92 -1.00 8.61
C ILE A 37 8.43 -2.18 7.78
N ARG A 38 7.56 -2.83 7.00
CA ARG A 38 7.86 -4.11 6.34
C ARG A 38 8.02 -4.02 4.83
N ASP A 39 7.58 -2.94 4.20
CA ASP A 39 7.49 -2.86 2.75
C ASP A 39 8.44 -1.80 2.17
N ASP A 40 9.49 -2.27 1.50
CA ASP A 40 10.43 -1.42 0.75
C ASP A 40 9.73 -0.69 -0.41
N ASP A 41 8.60 -1.21 -0.90
CA ASP A 41 7.88 -0.62 -2.02
C ASP A 41 7.35 0.78 -1.67
N PHE A 42 7.03 1.06 -0.40
CA PHE A 42 6.59 2.39 0.00
C PHE A 42 7.71 3.42 -0.23
N TYR A 43 8.89 3.18 0.33
CA TYR A 43 10.03 4.10 0.22
C TYR A 43 10.53 4.22 -1.22
N LYS A 44 10.57 3.11 -1.96
CA LYS A 44 10.90 3.12 -3.40
C LYS A 44 9.90 3.95 -4.20
N GLY A 45 8.61 3.79 -3.91
CA GLY A 45 7.57 4.60 -4.54
C GLY A 45 7.80 6.09 -4.29
N VAL A 46 8.00 6.47 -3.03
CA VAL A 46 8.32 7.87 -2.66
C VAL A 46 9.54 8.38 -3.43
N ARG A 47 10.63 7.61 -3.45
CA ARG A 47 11.88 7.99 -4.13
C ARG A 47 11.67 8.21 -5.64
N VAL A 48 11.10 7.22 -6.32
CA VAL A 48 10.88 7.22 -7.78
C VAL A 48 9.93 8.35 -8.22
N PHE A 49 8.86 8.59 -7.45
CA PHE A 49 7.84 9.57 -7.84
C PHE A 49 8.17 11.00 -7.39
N LEU A 50 8.81 11.19 -6.22
CA LEU A 50 9.01 12.51 -5.64
C LEU A 50 10.47 13.00 -5.71
N ILE A 51 11.46 12.10 -5.64
CA ILE A 51 12.88 12.45 -5.59
C ILE A 51 13.51 12.32 -6.98
N ASP A 52 13.61 11.09 -7.48
CA ASP A 52 14.29 10.77 -8.74
C ASP A 52 13.46 11.21 -9.96
N LYS A 53 12.12 11.23 -9.80
CA LYS A 53 11.14 11.63 -10.82
C LYS A 53 11.25 10.85 -12.14
N ASP A 54 11.88 9.69 -12.11
CA ASP A 54 12.06 8.79 -13.26
C ASP A 54 10.79 8.00 -13.60
N ARG A 55 9.83 7.93 -12.66
CA ARG A 55 8.53 7.24 -12.76
C ARG A 55 8.65 5.76 -13.16
N LYS A 56 9.79 5.11 -12.91
CA LYS A 56 10.06 3.71 -13.23
C LYS A 56 10.35 2.89 -11.97
N PRO A 57 9.34 2.63 -11.12
CA PRO A 57 9.55 1.90 -9.88
C PRO A 57 9.78 0.41 -10.13
N LEU A 58 10.88 -0.11 -9.58
CA LEU A 58 11.16 -1.55 -9.50
C LEU A 58 10.58 -2.11 -8.19
N TRP A 59 9.32 -2.54 -8.27
CA TRP A 59 8.60 -3.16 -7.16
C TRP A 59 9.18 -4.52 -6.80
N LYS A 60 9.18 -4.85 -5.51
CA LYS A 60 9.69 -6.13 -4.99
C LYS A 60 8.82 -7.30 -5.42
N HIS A 61 7.51 -7.07 -5.58
CA HIS A 61 6.55 -8.06 -6.06
C HIS A 61 6.00 -7.60 -7.40
N LEU A 62 6.36 -8.30 -8.46
CA LEU A 62 5.95 -7.96 -9.84
C LEU A 62 4.57 -8.52 -10.21
N CYS A 63 4.07 -9.53 -9.48
CA CYS A 63 2.81 -10.20 -9.78
C CYS A 63 1.97 -10.42 -8.50
N LEU A 64 0.65 -10.42 -8.67
CA LEU A 64 -0.32 -10.81 -7.64
C LEU A 64 -0.29 -12.34 -7.49
N MET A 65 0.71 -12.91 -6.81
CA MET A 65 0.55 -14.24 -6.20
C MET A 65 -0.31 -14.11 -4.93
#